data_AF-A0A957DTN6-F1
#
_entry.id   AF-A0A957DTN6-F1
#
_cell.length_a   1.000
_cell.length_b   1.000
_cell.length_c   1.000
_cell.angle_alpha   90.00
_cell.angle_beta   90.00
_cell.angle_gamma   90.00
#
_symmetry.space_group_name_H-M   'P 1'
#
loop_
_entity.id
_entity.type
_entity.pdbx_description
1 polymer ?
#
loop_
_entity_poly.entity_id
_entity_poly.type
_entity_poly.pdbx_seq_one_letter_code
_entity_poly.pdbx_strand_id
1 'polypeptide(L)' 'MLDFGEVIVVQHRRIVKLRYAYHYQTESGEVIFRYDNAPHFPNIITYPHHKHVGATVEPAKVPDLSDVLQEIEQLIFNRD' A
#
# COMPACT_ATOMS: atom_id res chain seq x y z
N MET A 1 11.36 -8.01 -0.04
CA MET A 1 10.82 -8.11 -1.41
C MET A 1 9.56 -7.27 -1.52
N LEU A 2 9.44 -6.48 -2.59
CA LEU A 2 8.20 -5.78 -2.92
C LEU A 2 7.42 -6.61 -3.94
N ASP A 3 6.19 -6.97 -3.61
CA ASP A 3 5.18 -7.47 -4.54
C ASP A 3 4.11 -6.38 -4.71
N PHE A 4 3.77 -6.04 -5.94
CA PHE A 4 2.76 -5.03 -6.19
C PHE A 4 1.94 -5.28 -7.46
N GLY A 5 0.71 -4.80 -7.43
CA GLY A 5 -0.18 -4.84 -8.58
C GLY A 5 -1.21 -3.71 -8.51
N GLU A 6 -1.54 -3.16 -9.67
CA GLU A 6 -2.54 -2.11 -9.83
C GLU A 6 -3.53 -2.48 -10.94
N VAL A 7 -4.80 -2.20 -10.71
CA VAL A 7 -5.85 -2.21 -11.74
C VAL A 7 -6.25 -0.78 -11.98
N ILE A 8 -5.77 -0.22 -13.08
CA ILE A 8 -6.04 1.15 -13.50
C ILE A 8 -7.09 1.12 -14.61
N VAL A 9 -8.12 1.96 -14.49
CA VAL A 9 -9.16 2.12 -15.50
C VAL A 9 -9.30 3.57 -15.90
N VAL A 10 -9.71 3.81 -17.15
CA VAL A 10 -10.12 5.14 -17.59
C VAL A 10 -11.64 5.24 -17.47
N GLN A 11 -12.11 6.11 -16.58
CA GLN A 11 -13.54 6.34 -16.35
C GLN A 11 -13.84 7.83 -16.46
N HIS A 12 -14.82 8.22 -17.26
CA HIS A 12 -15.19 9.63 -17.48
C HIS A 12 -13.99 10.55 -17.81
N ARG A 13 -13.08 10.07 -18.67
CA ARG A 13 -11.83 10.77 -19.04
C ARG A 13 -10.87 11.02 -17.87
N ARG A 14 -10.99 10.27 -16.77
CA ARG A 14 -10.06 10.28 -15.63
C ARG A 14 -9.40 8.92 -15.49
N ILE A 15 -8.13 8.92 -15.08
CA ILE A 15 -7.40 7.72 -14.68
C ILE A 15 -7.80 7.41 -13.23
N VAL A 16 -8.27 6.20 -12.97
CA VAL A 16 -8.72 5.75 -11.65
C VAL A 16 -7.97 4.47 -11.27
N LYS A 17 -7.31 4.49 -10.12
CA LYS A 17 -6.72 3.31 -9.48
C LYS A 17 -7.84 2.52 -8.80
N LEU A 18 -8.46 1.59 -9.53
CA LEU A 18 -9.62 0.82 -9.07
C LEU A 18 -9.26 -0.16 -7.96
N ARG A 19 -8.15 -0.88 -8.14
CA ARG A 19 -7.58 -1.78 -7.13
C ARG A 19 -6.08 -1.61 -7.07
N TYR A 20 -5.50 -1.77 -5.90
CA TYR A 20 -4.05 -1.86 -5.76
C TYR A 20 -3.67 -2.69 -4.53
N ALA A 21 -2.47 -3.24 -4.59
CA ALA A 21 -1.76 -3.76 -3.45
C ALA A 21 -0.27 -3.46 -3.62
N TYR A 22 0.36 -2.95 -2.58
CA TYR A 22 1.81 -2.78 -2.46
C TYR A 22 2.25 -3.49 -1.20
N HIS A 23 2.77 -4.71 -1.33
CA HIS A 23 3.15 -5.57 -0.23
C HIS A 23 4.67 -5.62 -0.12
N TYR A 24 5.21 -4.96 0.89
CA TYR A 24 6.63 -5.04 1.22
C TYR A 24 6.86 -5.98 2.41
N GLN A 25 7.64 -7.03 2.20
CA GLN A 25 7.87 -8.10 3.16
C GLN A 25 9.35 -8.49 3.27
N THR A 26 9.74 -9.13 4.35
CA THR A 26 11.04 -9.80 4.49
C THR A 26 11.17 -10.96 3.51
N GLU A 27 12.36 -11.52 3.35
CA GLU A 27 12.55 -12.74 2.55
C GLU A 27 11.83 -13.96 3.13
N SER A 28 11.57 -13.98 4.44
CA SER A 28 10.78 -15.02 5.11
C SER A 28 9.27 -14.85 4.96
N GLY A 29 8.81 -13.80 4.27
CA GLY A 29 7.39 -13.52 4.04
C GLY A 29 6.70 -12.76 5.17
N GLU A 30 7.45 -12.18 6.11
CA GLU A 30 6.88 -11.33 7.16
C GLU A 30 6.58 -9.94 6.59
N VAL A 31 5.33 -9.49 6.76
CA VAL A 31 4.88 -8.17 6.27
C VAL A 31 5.60 -7.06 7.05
N ILE A 32 6.40 -6.26 6.34
CA ILE A 32 6.96 -5.03 6.89
C ILE A 32 5.88 -3.95 6.82
N PHE A 33 5.31 -3.74 5.62
CA PHE A 33 4.07 -3.00 5.45
C PHE A 33 3.31 -3.46 4.21
N ARG A 34 2.01 -3.20 4.19
CA ARG A 34 1.19 -3.36 2.98
C ARG A 34 0.18 -2.24 2.81
N TYR A 35 0.16 -1.59 1.66
CA TYR A 35 -0.94 -0.71 1.28
C TYR A 35 -1.88 -1.47 0.36
N ASP A 36 -3.19 -1.48 0.64
CA ASP A 36 -4.18 -1.99 -0.30
C ASP A 36 -5.54 -1.31 -0.10
N ASN A 37 -6.47 -1.62 -0.99
CA ASN A 37 -7.83 -1.09 -0.96
C ASN A 37 -8.92 -2.17 -0.96
N ALA A 38 -8.61 -3.37 -0.45
CA ALA A 38 -9.63 -4.38 -0.24
C ALA A 38 -10.65 -3.89 0.82
N PRO A 39 -11.96 -3.99 0.59
CA PRO A 39 -12.99 -3.35 1.41
C PRO A 39 -13.28 -4.09 2.72
N HIS A 40 -12.25 -4.48 3.48
CA HIS A 40 -12.39 -5.29 4.70
C HIS A 40 -12.54 -4.46 5.99
N PHE A 41 -12.19 -3.16 5.97
CA PHE A 41 -12.18 -2.29 7.15
C PHE A 41 -13.15 -1.11 7.03
N PRO A 42 -14.48 -1.32 7.10
CA PRO A 42 -15.50 -0.29 6.82
C PRO A 42 -15.46 0.93 7.77
N ASN A 43 -14.88 0.77 8.96
CA ASN A 43 -14.82 1.84 9.97
C ASN A 43 -13.55 2.70 9.89
N ILE A 44 -12.64 2.42 8.95
CA ILE A 44 -11.43 3.23 8.77
C ILE A 44 -11.79 4.54 8.07
N ILE A 45 -11.25 5.67 8.54
CA ILE A 45 -11.63 7.00 8.01
C ILE A 45 -11.27 7.18 6.51
N THR A 46 -10.30 6.41 6.01
CA THR A 46 -9.87 6.41 4.61
C THR A 46 -10.49 5.29 3.76
N TYR A 47 -11.57 4.65 4.23
CA TYR A 47 -12.18 3.49 3.57
C TYR A 47 -12.35 3.70 2.04
N PRO A 48 -11.96 2.71 1.20
CA PRO A 48 -11.43 1.39 1.54
C PRO A 48 -9.90 1.34 1.75
N HIS A 49 -9.23 2.49 1.65
CA HIS A 49 -7.78 2.59 1.66
C HIS A 49 -7.22 2.44 3.06
N HIS A 50 -6.20 1.60 3.20
CA HIS A 50 -5.56 1.35 4.49
C HIS A 50 -4.11 0.88 4.28
N LYS A 51 -3.34 0.91 5.37
CA LYS A 51 -1.99 0.37 5.45
C LYS A 51 -1.92 -0.64 6.59
N HIS A 52 -1.36 -1.81 6.32
CA HIS A 52 -0.94 -2.77 7.32
C HIS A 52 0.50 -2.45 7.75
N VAL A 53 0.76 -2.43 9.06
CA VAL A 53 2.11 -2.33 9.64
C VAL A 53 2.22 -3.38 10.74
N GLY A 54 2.93 -4.49 10.46
CA GLY A 54 2.87 -5.67 11.31
C GLY A 54 1.42 -6.16 11.51
N ALA A 55 0.94 -6.15 12.76
CA ALA A 55 -0.43 -6.56 13.10
C ALA A 55 -1.47 -5.42 13.12
N THR A 56 -1.05 -4.17 12.89
CA THR A 56 -1.95 -3.01 12.92
C THR A 56 -2.48 -2.67 11.53
N VAL A 57 -3.64 -2.00 11.51
CA VAL A 57 -4.24 -1.44 10.30
C VAL A 57 -4.48 0.04 10.56
N GLU A 58 -3.92 0.87 9.68
CA GLU A 58 -3.87 2.32 9.84
C GLU A 58 -4.52 3.02 8.66
N PRO A 59 -5.21 4.16 8.89
CA PRO A 59 -5.71 4.99 7.81
C PRO A 59 -4.55 5.45 6.93
N ALA A 60 -4.74 5.37 5.62
CA ALA A 60 -3.70 5.74 4.67
C ALA A 60 -4.30 6.45 3.45
N LYS A 61 -3.58 7.46 2.95
CA LYS A 61 -3.82 7.98 1.61
C LYS A 61 -3.41 6.91 0.59
N VAL A 62 -3.99 6.97 -0.60
CA VAL A 62 -3.58 6.13 -1.72
C VAL A 62 -2.16 6.54 -2.13
N PRO A 63 -1.16 5.66 -1.99
CA PRO A 63 0.18 5.95 -2.48
C PRO A 63 0.28 5.64 -3.97
N ASP A 64 1.23 6.28 -4.64
CA ASP A 64 1.76 5.82 -5.92
C ASP A 64 3.00 4.96 -5.71
N LEU A 65 3.41 4.21 -6.74
CA LEU A 65 4.57 3.32 -6.63
C LEU A 65 5.85 4.08 -6.21
N SER A 66 6.01 5.33 -6.64
CA SER A 66 7.14 6.17 -6.22
C SER A 66 7.15 6.44 -4.72
N ASP A 67 5.98 6.68 -4.11
CA ASP A 67 5.88 6.93 -2.67
C ASP A 67 6.29 5.67 -1.89
N VAL A 68 5.84 4.50 -2.37
CA VAL A 68 6.19 3.20 -1.77
C VAL A 68 7.68 2.91 -1.89
N LEU A 69 8.27 3.16 -3.06
CA LEU A 69 9.71 2.95 -3.28
C LEU A 69 10.54 3.90 -2.41
N GLN A 70 10.10 5.15 -2.24
CA GLN A 70 10.76 6.11 -1.35
C GLN A 70 10.67 5.67 0.13
N GLU A 71 9.54 5.14 0.57
CA GLU A 71 9.42 4.58 1.92
C GLU A 71 10.36 3.38 2.12
N ILE A 72 10.46 2.49 1.13
CA ILE A 72 11.40 1.36 1.15
C ILE A 72 12.84 1.85 1.20
N GLU A 73 13.20 2.84 0.39
CA GLU A 73 14.51 3.48 0.40
C GLU A 73 14.85 3.99 1.80
N GLN A 74 13.95 4.76 2.42
CA GLN A 74 14.12 5.25 3.78
C GLN A 74 14.32 4.13 4.80
N LEU A 75 13.58 3.01 4.68
CA LEU A 75 13.72 1.87 5.58
C LEU A 75 15.04 1.09 5.38
N ILE A 76 15.63 1.13 4.19
CA ILE A 76 16.91 0.48 3.91
C ILE A 76 18.07 1.36 4.37
N PHE A 77 18.00 2.67 4.12
CA PHE A 77 19.11 3.59 4.37
C PHE A 77 19.09 4.27 5.75
N ASN A 78 17.97 4.26 6.47
CA ASN A 78 17.89 4.79 7.85
C ASN A 78 17.94 3.69 8.92
N ARG A 79 18.44 2.49 8.59
CA ARG A 79 18.80 1.47 9.58
C ARG A 79 20.25 1.69 10.02
N ASP A 80 20.43 2.40 11.13
CA ASP A 80 21.68 2.39 11.91
C ASP A 80 21.89 1.03 12.61
#